data_AF-A0AAD6J545-F1
#
_entry.id   AF-A0AAD6J545-F1
#
_cell.length_a   1.000
_cell.length_b   1.000
_cell.length_c   1.000
_cell.angle_alpha   90.00
_cell.angle_beta   90.00
_cell.angle_gamma   90.00
#
_symmetry.space_group_name_H-M   'P 1'
#
loop_
_entity.id
_entity.type
_entity.pdbx_description
1 polymer ?
#
loop_
_entity_poly.entity_id
_entity_poly.type
_entity_poly.pdbx_seq_one_letter_code
_entity_poly.pdbx_strand_id
1 'polypeptide(L)'
;MPAYHSSFLSDTDVRIIADIPPPPPATKGNFALLPLRTRTRGPAYTLPLLAPDEDEINIDPDSDSYDILDETLVLFRANTLFRNFEIKGPADRVLIYGILFISECLGKIRANMSGREAEKALNTLALEHFALPGDPTFPLNALFAPARDRNEADTLRQYISQMRQELTIRLLSRIYFESATTPSKWWLSFTKRKFMGKNFSNIVVVLGLMQLAKKIPFDDPNVLWGVRGLYILSNLVIFGLYVYVGQQIKKKNDMTTLKYVEPAAPLSGEEPKLVTTTISQYDETQLKSLYKSQLTGMAMVGFMHLYLKYTNPLLIQSIVPLKGALEGNLVKIHVWGQAAAGDLKRPWKTAGFMGAAGGETKSDRKSVEQAEKQYRGGAKEE
;
A
#
# COMPACT_ATOMS: atom_id res chain seq x y z
N MET A 1 -13.30 -19.41 -8.82
CA MET A 1 -13.61 -19.47 -7.37
C MET A 1 -13.32 -18.10 -6.77
N PRO A 2 -14.12 -17.60 -5.82
CA PRO A 2 -13.82 -16.37 -5.09
C PRO A 2 -12.61 -16.56 -4.15
N ALA A 3 -12.08 -15.45 -3.61
CA ALA A 3 -11.06 -15.49 -2.56
C ALA A 3 -11.66 -16.03 -1.24
N TYR A 4 -10.81 -16.53 -0.36
CA TYR A 4 -11.20 -17.08 0.94
C TYR A 4 -11.21 -15.98 1.99
N HIS A 5 -12.35 -15.82 2.66
CA HIS A 5 -12.56 -14.85 3.72
C HIS A 5 -12.26 -15.46 5.09
N SER A 6 -12.06 -14.61 6.09
CA SER A 6 -11.84 -15.05 7.46
C SER A 6 -13.10 -15.67 8.07
N SER A 7 -12.97 -16.76 8.81
CA SER A 7 -14.04 -17.33 9.62
C SER A 7 -14.42 -16.42 10.79
N PHE A 8 -13.46 -15.64 11.30
CA PHE A 8 -13.64 -14.67 12.40
C PHE A 8 -14.50 -13.45 12.01
N LEU A 9 -15.13 -13.44 10.83
CA LEU A 9 -16.11 -12.42 10.45
C LEU A 9 -17.38 -12.48 11.33
N SER A 10 -17.68 -13.63 11.94
CA SER A 10 -18.80 -13.79 12.90
C SER A 10 -18.55 -13.13 14.25
N ASP A 11 -17.29 -12.82 14.58
CA ASP A 11 -16.91 -12.36 15.91
C ASP A 11 -17.17 -10.86 16.03
N THR A 12 -18.35 -10.52 16.54
CA THR A 12 -18.79 -9.13 16.67
C THR A 12 -18.31 -8.44 17.94
N ASP A 13 -17.90 -9.21 18.95
CA ASP A 13 -17.54 -8.70 20.29
C ASP A 13 -16.06 -8.30 20.40
N VAL A 14 -15.39 -8.13 19.26
CA VAL A 14 -13.97 -7.78 19.19
C VAL A 14 -13.80 -6.27 19.11
N ARG A 15 -12.77 -5.75 19.80
CA ARG A 15 -12.47 -4.32 19.73
C ARG A 15 -12.04 -3.95 18.32
N ILE A 16 -12.72 -2.99 17.71
CA ILE A 16 -12.39 -2.49 16.38
C ILE A 16 -11.70 -1.13 16.49
N ILE A 17 -10.55 -1.00 15.81
CA ILE A 17 -9.87 0.28 15.60
C ILE A 17 -10.55 1.04 14.47
N ALA A 18 -10.70 2.35 14.65
CA ALA A 18 -11.36 3.27 13.76
C ALA A 18 -12.79 2.84 13.42
N ASP A 19 -13.58 2.52 14.44
CA ASP A 19 -15.04 2.30 14.33
C ASP A 19 -15.79 3.63 14.13
N ILE A 20 -15.41 4.37 13.09
CA ILE A 20 -16.19 5.52 12.63
C ILE A 20 -17.23 4.95 11.67
N PRO A 21 -18.54 5.14 11.91
CA PRO A 21 -19.55 4.74 10.96
C PRO A 21 -19.33 5.55 9.67
N PRO A 22 -18.97 4.90 8.56
CA PRO A 22 -18.82 5.62 7.31
C PRO A 22 -20.23 6.00 6.79
N PRO A 23 -20.35 7.04 5.97
CA PRO A 23 -21.60 7.28 5.26
C PRO A 23 -21.96 6.03 4.44
N PRO A 24 -23.25 5.64 4.37
CA PRO A 24 -23.68 4.49 3.59
C PRO A 24 -23.12 4.55 2.16
N PRO A 25 -22.67 3.41 1.58
CA PRO A 25 -22.97 2.03 1.98
C PRO A 25 -21.87 1.31 2.78
N ALA A 26 -20.89 2.01 3.35
CA ALA A 26 -19.71 1.34 3.89
C ALA A 26 -19.94 0.61 5.24
N THR A 27 -19.31 -0.55 5.37
CA THR A 27 -19.40 -1.44 6.53
C THR A 27 -18.45 -1.00 7.64
N LYS A 28 -18.99 -0.94 8.85
CA LYS A 28 -18.39 -0.51 10.13
C LYS A 28 -16.99 -1.11 10.39
N GLY A 29 -16.11 -0.29 10.97
CA GLY A 29 -14.83 -0.70 11.58
C GLY A 29 -13.65 -1.00 10.63
N ASN A 30 -12.44 -0.53 10.97
CA ASN A 30 -11.23 -0.75 10.16
C ASN A 30 -10.45 -2.01 10.54
N PHE A 31 -9.97 -2.15 11.78
CA PHE A 31 -9.05 -3.24 12.12
C PHE A 31 -9.51 -3.92 13.41
N ALA A 32 -9.87 -5.21 13.33
CA ALA A 32 -10.26 -5.97 14.52
C ALA A 32 -9.02 -6.37 15.34
N LEU A 33 -9.06 -6.13 16.65
CA LEU A 33 -8.10 -6.69 17.60
C LEU A 33 -8.58 -8.09 17.99
N LEU A 34 -8.39 -9.03 17.07
CA LEU A 34 -8.73 -10.43 17.31
C LEU A 34 -7.81 -11.02 18.40
N PRO A 35 -8.33 -11.90 19.27
CA PRO A 35 -7.51 -12.67 20.20
C PRO A 35 -6.39 -13.42 19.50
N LEU A 36 -5.25 -13.57 20.19
CA LEU A 36 -4.08 -14.27 19.68
C LEU A 36 -3.57 -15.28 20.70
N ARG A 37 -3.16 -16.46 20.24
CA ARG A 37 -2.32 -17.38 20.99
C ARG A 37 -0.87 -16.88 20.96
N THR A 38 -0.44 -16.20 22.00
CA THR A 38 0.80 -15.42 21.96
C THR A 38 1.51 -15.41 23.30
N ARG A 39 2.85 -15.45 23.27
CA ARG A 39 3.71 -15.14 24.43
C ARG A 39 4.33 -13.74 24.31
N THR A 40 4.19 -13.13 23.14
CA THR A 40 4.66 -11.78 22.84
C THR A 40 3.77 -10.76 23.55
N ARG A 41 4.38 -9.77 24.19
CA ARG A 41 3.65 -8.69 24.86
C ARG A 41 2.92 -7.83 23.82
N GLY A 42 1.65 -7.54 24.07
CA GLY A 42 0.85 -6.63 23.26
C GLY A 42 -0.59 -6.53 23.76
N PRO A 43 -1.45 -5.79 23.04
CA PRO A 43 -2.81 -5.48 23.47
C PRO A 43 -3.83 -6.56 23.10
N ALA A 44 -3.44 -7.63 22.39
CA ALA A 44 -4.36 -8.73 22.07
C ALA A 44 -4.80 -9.47 23.33
N TYR A 45 -6.08 -9.85 23.39
CA TYR A 45 -6.53 -10.85 24.35
C TYR A 45 -5.79 -12.17 24.08
N THR A 46 -5.20 -12.74 25.13
CA THR A 46 -4.37 -13.94 25.00
C THR A 46 -5.23 -15.20 25.10
N LEU A 47 -5.24 -16.00 24.04
CA LEU A 47 -5.87 -17.31 24.03
C LEU A 47 -5.03 -18.34 24.80
N PRO A 48 -5.63 -19.47 25.22
CA PRO A 48 -4.88 -20.59 25.78
C PRO A 48 -3.70 -21.00 24.90
N LEU A 49 -2.61 -21.44 25.53
CA LEU A 49 -1.50 -22.05 24.81
C LEU A 49 -1.86 -23.51 24.51
N LEU A 50 -1.36 -24.03 23.39
CA LEU A 50 -1.51 -25.45 23.06
C LEU A 50 -0.91 -26.34 24.15
N ALA A 51 -1.51 -27.52 24.31
CA ALA A 51 -0.92 -28.55 25.13
C ALA A 51 0.42 -29.02 24.52
N PRO A 52 1.39 -29.51 25.32
CA PRO A 52 2.71 -29.89 24.82
C PRO A 52 2.72 -30.99 23.75
N ASP A 53 1.63 -31.76 23.65
CA ASP A 53 1.42 -32.89 22.75
C ASP A 53 0.61 -32.55 21.49
N GLU A 54 0.07 -31.33 21.39
CA GLU A 54 -0.69 -30.88 20.21
C GLU A 54 0.21 -30.39 19.07
N ASP A 55 -0.22 -30.63 17.82
CA ASP A 55 0.50 -30.18 16.62
C ASP A 55 0.39 -28.65 16.45
N GLU A 56 1.52 -27.94 16.55
CA GLU A 56 1.58 -26.49 16.38
C GLU A 56 1.33 -26.01 14.94
N ILE A 57 1.38 -26.92 13.94
CA ILE A 57 1.25 -26.61 12.52
C ILE A 57 -0.19 -26.78 12.02
N ASN A 58 -0.86 -27.86 12.43
CA ASN A 58 -2.21 -28.20 11.99
C ASN A 58 -3.16 -28.24 13.19
N ILE A 59 -3.62 -27.06 13.58
CA ILE A 59 -4.56 -26.89 14.69
C ILE A 59 -5.98 -27.03 14.14
N ASP A 60 -6.83 -27.71 14.90
CA ASP A 60 -8.26 -27.81 14.60
C ASP A 60 -8.90 -26.42 14.62
N PRO A 61 -9.61 -25.98 13.56
CA PRO A 61 -10.36 -24.72 13.56
C PRO A 61 -11.34 -24.55 14.73
N ASP A 62 -11.82 -25.64 15.31
CA ASP A 62 -12.74 -25.63 16.45
C ASP A 62 -12.03 -25.57 17.82
N SER A 63 -10.69 -25.51 17.85
CA SER A 63 -9.90 -25.39 19.09
C SER A 63 -9.97 -23.98 19.69
N ASP A 64 -10.07 -23.88 21.02
CA ASP A 64 -9.97 -22.62 21.77
C ASP A 64 -8.63 -21.89 21.57
N SER A 65 -7.62 -22.59 21.07
CA SER A 65 -6.29 -22.08 20.78
C SER A 65 -6.09 -21.65 19.32
N TYR A 66 -7.07 -21.89 18.45
CA TYR A 66 -7.05 -21.50 17.04
C TYR A 66 -7.31 -20.00 16.89
N ASP A 67 -6.47 -19.32 16.12
CA ASP A 67 -6.57 -17.87 15.92
C ASP A 67 -6.41 -17.44 14.46
N ILE A 68 -6.58 -16.13 14.23
CA ILE A 68 -6.48 -15.52 12.91
C ILE A 68 -5.11 -15.72 12.24
N LEU A 69 -4.03 -15.94 12.98
CA LEU A 69 -2.70 -16.13 12.39
C LEU A 69 -2.55 -17.55 11.82
N ASP A 70 -3.12 -18.54 12.50
CA ASP A 70 -3.21 -19.90 11.99
C ASP A 70 -4.06 -19.93 10.71
N GLU A 71 -5.22 -19.26 10.72
CA GLU A 71 -6.05 -19.09 9.53
C GLU A 71 -5.30 -18.38 8.39
N THR A 72 -4.58 -17.29 8.70
CA THR A 72 -3.80 -16.54 7.71
C THR A 72 -2.78 -17.44 7.02
N LEU A 73 -2.09 -18.32 7.75
CA LEU A 73 -1.10 -19.24 7.20
C LEU A 73 -1.75 -20.32 6.31
N VAL A 74 -2.92 -20.82 6.70
CA VAL A 74 -3.71 -21.78 5.92
C VAL A 74 -4.20 -21.14 4.61
N LEU A 75 -4.80 -19.96 4.70
CA LEU A 75 -5.41 -19.28 3.55
C LEU A 75 -4.39 -18.62 2.62
N PHE A 76 -3.15 -18.38 3.08
CA PHE A 76 -2.11 -17.66 2.34
C PHE A 76 -1.90 -18.17 0.92
N ARG A 77 -1.70 -19.48 0.74
CA ARG A 77 -1.32 -20.07 -0.57
C ARG A 77 -2.40 -19.86 -1.61
N ALA A 78 -3.66 -20.03 -1.21
CA ALA A 78 -4.81 -19.83 -2.08
C ALA A 78 -5.04 -18.33 -2.34
N ASN A 79 -5.08 -17.52 -1.30
CA ASN A 79 -5.39 -16.09 -1.40
C ASN A 79 -4.35 -15.31 -2.18
N THR A 80 -3.06 -15.65 -2.07
CA THR A 80 -1.97 -14.93 -2.76
C THR A 80 -2.08 -14.93 -4.29
N LEU A 81 -2.87 -15.83 -4.87
CA LEU A 81 -3.11 -15.91 -6.31
C LEU A 81 -4.18 -14.92 -6.80
N PHE A 82 -4.97 -14.33 -5.90
CA PHE A 82 -6.06 -13.44 -6.23
C PHE A 82 -5.61 -11.98 -6.38
N ARG A 83 -6.17 -11.32 -7.40
CA ARG A 83 -5.95 -9.89 -7.68
C ARG A 83 -7.01 -8.99 -7.06
N ASN A 84 -8.21 -9.52 -6.82
CA ASN A 84 -9.33 -8.81 -6.23
C ASN A 84 -9.75 -9.54 -4.95
N PHE A 85 -10.04 -8.77 -3.91
CA PHE A 85 -10.54 -9.27 -2.63
C PHE A 85 -11.61 -8.29 -2.15
N GLU A 86 -12.85 -8.77 -2.05
CA GLU A 86 -13.96 -7.98 -1.50
C GLU A 86 -13.88 -8.02 0.01
N ILE A 87 -13.88 -6.88 0.69
CA ILE A 87 -13.75 -6.86 2.15
C ILE A 87 -15.13 -6.97 2.76
N LYS A 88 -15.41 -8.08 3.45
CA LYS A 88 -16.71 -8.29 4.11
C LYS A 88 -16.77 -7.69 5.51
N GLY A 89 -15.62 -7.56 6.17
CA GLY A 89 -15.57 -7.00 7.52
C GLY A 89 -14.17 -6.74 8.06
N PRO A 90 -14.06 -6.34 9.33
CA PRO A 90 -12.79 -6.05 9.99
C PRO A 90 -11.82 -7.23 10.07
N ALA A 91 -12.30 -8.47 10.25
CA ALA A 91 -11.45 -9.67 10.30
C ALA A 91 -10.73 -9.92 8.96
N ASP A 92 -11.40 -9.70 7.83
CA ASP A 92 -10.78 -9.77 6.50
C ASP A 92 -9.61 -8.79 6.36
N ARG A 93 -9.67 -7.62 7.00
CA ARG A 93 -8.56 -6.65 6.95
C ARG A 93 -7.34 -7.11 7.74
N VAL A 94 -7.56 -7.83 8.85
CA VAL A 94 -6.50 -8.50 9.60
C VAL A 94 -5.86 -9.59 8.73
N LEU A 95 -6.67 -10.43 8.09
CA LEU A 95 -6.23 -11.47 7.16
C LEU A 95 -5.41 -10.90 5.99
N ILE A 96 -5.88 -9.82 5.35
CA ILE A 96 -5.19 -9.12 4.26
C ILE A 96 -3.81 -8.63 4.71
N TYR A 97 -3.74 -8.02 5.90
CA TYR A 97 -2.48 -7.55 6.47
C TYR A 97 -1.50 -8.71 6.66
N GLY A 98 -1.97 -9.80 7.28
CA GLY A 98 -1.19 -11.01 7.53
C GLY A 98 -0.64 -11.63 6.24
N ILE A 99 -1.45 -11.78 5.19
CA ILE A 99 -1.03 -12.32 3.89
C ILE A 99 0.08 -11.48 3.25
N LEU A 100 -0.04 -10.15 3.32
CA LEU A 100 0.98 -9.25 2.78
C LEU A 100 2.28 -9.30 3.58
N PHE A 101 2.18 -9.46 4.91
CA PHE A 101 3.36 -9.61 5.76
C PHE A 101 4.06 -10.95 5.51
N ILE A 102 3.33 -12.07 5.34
CA ILE A 102 3.92 -13.36 4.92
C ILE A 102 4.66 -13.19 3.59
N SER A 103 4.08 -12.48 2.62
CA SER A 103 4.73 -12.22 1.33
C SER A 103 6.06 -11.47 1.50
N GLU A 104 6.11 -10.51 2.44
CA GLU A 104 7.33 -9.77 2.77
C GLU A 104 8.38 -10.67 3.46
N CYS A 105 7.97 -11.51 4.41
CA CYS A 105 8.84 -12.49 5.06
C CYS A 105 9.45 -13.46 4.04
N LEU A 106 8.64 -14.04 3.16
CA LEU A 106 9.12 -14.93 2.10
C LEU A 106 10.11 -14.22 1.18
N GLY A 107 9.88 -12.93 0.88
CA GLY A 107 10.80 -12.12 0.08
C GLY A 107 12.18 -11.88 0.74
N LYS A 108 12.30 -12.06 2.06
CA LYS A 108 13.59 -11.97 2.78
C LYS A 108 14.36 -13.28 2.84
N ILE A 109 13.69 -14.42 2.72
CA ILE A 109 14.34 -15.73 2.80
C ILE A 109 14.96 -16.10 1.45
N ARG A 110 16.24 -16.45 1.44
CA ARG A 110 16.95 -16.95 0.25
C ARG A 110 16.95 -18.47 0.26
N ALA A 111 17.02 -19.10 -0.91
CA ALA A 111 17.00 -20.56 -1.05
C ALA A 111 18.13 -21.29 -0.29
N ASN A 112 19.23 -20.59 0.01
CA ASN A 112 20.41 -21.10 0.72
C ASN A 112 20.55 -20.53 2.15
N MET A 113 19.49 -19.92 2.69
CA MET A 113 19.51 -19.33 4.04
C MET A 113 19.16 -20.41 5.07
N SER A 114 19.92 -20.50 6.15
CA SER A 114 19.59 -21.43 7.25
C SER A 114 18.42 -20.92 8.09
N GLY A 115 17.76 -21.81 8.84
CA GLY A 115 16.66 -21.45 9.74
C GLY A 115 17.05 -20.37 10.75
N ARG A 116 18.24 -20.47 11.35
CA ARG A 116 18.77 -19.46 12.30
C ARG A 116 19.05 -18.10 11.66
N GLU A 117 19.53 -18.09 10.41
CA GLU A 117 19.75 -16.85 9.68
C GLU A 117 18.43 -16.20 9.30
N ALA A 118 17.47 -17.00 8.83
CA ALA A 118 16.12 -16.54 8.51
C ALA A 118 15.40 -16.02 9.76
N GLU A 119 15.53 -16.70 10.89
CA GLU A 119 14.98 -16.26 12.18
C GLU A 119 15.50 -14.86 12.56
N LYS A 120 16.82 -14.64 12.50
CA LYS A 120 17.40 -13.31 12.76
C LYS A 120 16.89 -12.24 11.79
N ALA A 121 16.80 -12.59 10.51
CA ALA A 121 16.34 -11.66 9.47
C ALA A 121 14.87 -11.30 9.64
N LEU A 122 14.00 -12.27 9.92
CA LEU A 122 12.58 -12.05 10.08
C LEU A 122 12.21 -11.43 11.43
N ASN A 123 12.92 -11.76 12.52
CA ASN A 123 12.72 -11.07 13.79
C ASN A 123 13.09 -9.58 13.68
N THR A 124 14.14 -9.27 12.92
CA THR A 124 14.49 -7.88 12.60
C THR A 124 13.34 -7.23 11.82
N LEU A 125 12.84 -7.87 10.76
CA LEU A 125 11.72 -7.37 9.96
C LEU A 125 10.42 -7.17 10.76
N ALA A 126 10.12 -8.07 11.70
CA ALA A 126 8.92 -8.00 12.53
C ALA A 126 8.94 -6.77 13.46
N LEU A 127 10.12 -6.37 13.93
CA LEU A 127 10.34 -5.23 14.84
C LEU A 127 10.64 -3.92 14.11
N GLU A 128 10.92 -3.96 12.80
CA GLU A 128 11.18 -2.77 12.00
C GLU A 128 9.97 -1.82 11.99
N HIS A 129 10.25 -0.52 11.90
CA HIS A 129 9.20 0.49 11.80
C HIS A 129 8.36 0.28 10.54
N PHE A 130 7.05 0.12 10.72
CA PHE A 130 6.09 -0.06 9.63
C PHE A 130 5.05 1.07 9.58
N ALA A 131 4.51 1.26 8.38
CA ALA A 131 3.43 2.21 8.13
C ALA A 131 2.10 1.66 8.66
N LEU A 132 1.30 2.53 9.27
CA LEU A 132 -0.07 2.27 9.70
C LEU A 132 -1.07 2.77 8.65
N PRO A 133 -2.31 2.25 8.65
CA PRO A 133 -3.42 2.90 7.96
C PRO A 133 -3.48 4.40 8.29
N GLY A 134 -3.49 5.23 7.25
CA GLY A 134 -3.40 6.70 7.34
C GLY A 134 -2.02 7.26 7.01
N ASP A 135 -0.95 6.48 7.15
CA ASP A 135 0.40 6.93 6.81
C ASP A 135 0.58 6.99 5.28
N PRO A 136 1.24 8.02 4.71
CA PRO A 136 1.42 8.15 3.25
C PRO A 136 2.11 6.95 2.59
N THR A 137 2.90 6.20 3.36
CA THR A 137 3.67 5.05 2.89
C THR A 137 2.91 3.72 3.02
N PHE A 138 1.70 3.71 3.60
CA PHE A 138 0.89 2.51 3.74
C PHE A 138 0.21 2.14 2.40
N PRO A 139 0.49 0.96 1.83
CA PRO A 139 0.11 0.63 0.44
C PRO A 139 -1.40 0.38 0.24
N LEU A 140 -2.18 0.30 1.33
CA LEU A 140 -3.59 -0.07 1.33
C LEU A 140 -4.48 1.01 1.95
N ASN A 141 -4.08 2.29 1.97
CA ASN A 141 -4.89 3.38 2.55
C ASN A 141 -6.31 3.48 1.95
N ALA A 142 -6.53 2.98 0.73
CA ALA A 142 -7.87 2.95 0.13
C ALA A 142 -8.81 1.88 0.74
N LEU A 143 -8.25 0.88 1.44
CA LEU A 143 -8.98 -0.27 1.98
C LEU A 143 -9.07 -0.22 3.52
N PHE A 144 -8.26 0.64 4.14
CA PHE A 144 -8.14 0.77 5.58
C PHE A 144 -8.35 2.23 6.01
N ALA A 145 -9.12 2.44 7.08
CA ALA A 145 -9.31 3.77 7.67
C ALA A 145 -8.13 4.16 8.58
N PRO A 146 -7.77 5.45 8.70
CA PRO A 146 -6.78 5.89 9.68
C PRO A 146 -7.30 5.70 11.12
N ALA A 147 -6.39 5.51 12.07
CA ALA A 147 -6.73 5.59 13.50
C ALA A 147 -7.29 6.97 13.83
N ARG A 148 -8.27 7.04 14.74
CA ARG A 148 -8.97 8.28 15.12
C ARG A 148 -8.06 9.24 15.86
N ASP A 149 -7.25 8.70 16.76
CA ASP A 149 -6.37 9.48 17.62
C ASP A 149 -5.04 8.75 17.88
N ARG A 150 -4.12 9.44 18.53
CA ARG A 150 -2.77 8.93 18.81
C ARG A 150 -2.79 7.68 19.69
N ASN A 151 -3.70 7.58 20.65
CA ASN A 151 -3.78 6.43 21.55
C ASN A 151 -4.22 5.17 20.79
N GLU A 152 -5.19 5.35 19.89
CA GLU A 152 -5.67 4.29 19.01
C GLU A 152 -4.60 3.86 18.00
N ALA A 153 -3.86 4.82 17.43
CA ALA A 153 -2.72 4.53 16.56
C ALA A 153 -1.62 3.75 17.29
N ASP A 154 -1.30 4.12 18.53
CA ASP A 154 -0.31 3.42 19.34
C ASP A 154 -0.79 2.01 19.73
N THR A 155 -2.08 1.84 20.03
CA THR A 155 -2.69 0.52 20.27
C THR A 155 -2.59 -0.36 19.03
N LEU A 156 -2.98 0.15 17.86
CA LEU A 156 -2.90 -0.56 16.59
C LEU A 156 -1.46 -0.96 16.25
N ARG A 157 -0.50 -0.05 16.48
CA ARG A 157 0.93 -0.34 16.29
C ARG A 157 1.40 -1.48 17.18
N GLN A 158 1.02 -1.48 18.46
CA GLN A 158 1.39 -2.55 19.38
C GLN A 158 0.76 -3.89 18.96
N TYR A 159 -0.52 -3.90 18.55
CA TYR A 159 -1.20 -5.10 18.08
C TYR A 159 -0.54 -5.68 16.81
N ILE A 160 -0.27 -4.83 15.81
CA ILE A 160 0.39 -5.27 14.58
C ILE A 160 1.82 -5.76 14.86
N SER A 161 2.55 -5.11 15.77
CA SER A 161 3.88 -5.57 16.18
C SER A 161 3.83 -6.96 16.82
N GLN A 162 2.84 -7.21 17.68
CA GLN A 162 2.60 -8.52 18.29
C GLN A 162 2.26 -9.58 17.23
N MET A 163 1.34 -9.26 16.32
CA MET A 163 0.97 -10.11 15.18
C MET A 163 2.19 -10.47 14.31
N ARG A 164 3.02 -9.50 13.94
CA ARG A 164 4.20 -9.71 13.09
C ARG A 164 5.19 -10.69 13.71
N GLN A 165 5.43 -10.58 15.02
CA GLN A 165 6.33 -11.46 15.75
C GLN A 165 5.80 -12.89 15.79
N GLU A 166 4.53 -13.07 16.18
CA GLU A 166 3.92 -14.40 16.25
C GLU A 166 3.80 -15.06 14.87
N LEU A 167 3.38 -14.31 13.84
CA LEU A 167 3.28 -14.83 12.48
C LEU A 167 4.67 -15.23 11.95
N THR A 168 5.73 -14.49 12.31
CA THR A 168 7.11 -14.84 11.95
C THR A 168 7.53 -16.18 12.54
N ILE A 169 7.31 -16.37 13.84
CA ILE A 169 7.66 -17.61 14.56
C ILE A 169 6.93 -18.81 13.94
N ARG A 170 5.62 -18.68 13.72
CA ARG A 170 4.77 -19.73 13.15
C ARG A 170 5.07 -20.02 11.68
N LEU A 171 5.45 -19.00 10.92
CA LEU A 171 5.87 -19.15 9.52
C LEU A 171 7.22 -19.86 9.41
N LEU A 172 8.21 -19.49 10.24
CA LEU A 172 9.53 -20.14 10.26
C LEU A 172 9.41 -21.63 10.55
N SER A 173 8.59 -21.99 11.54
CA SER A 173 8.30 -23.38 11.91
C SER A 173 7.74 -24.18 10.73
N ARG A 174 6.93 -23.55 9.86
CA ARG A 174 6.37 -24.17 8.64
C ARG A 174 7.35 -24.21 7.47
N ILE A 175 8.24 -23.22 7.33
CA ILE A 175 9.21 -23.15 6.22
C ILE A 175 10.35 -24.15 6.43
N TYR A 176 10.82 -24.31 7.67
CA TYR A 176 11.96 -25.16 8.04
C TYR A 176 11.52 -26.48 8.72
N PHE A 177 10.24 -26.86 8.58
CA PHE A 177 9.70 -28.08 9.17
C PHE A 177 10.48 -29.35 8.80
N GLU A 178 10.80 -29.52 7.51
CA GLU A 178 11.52 -30.69 7.01
C GLU A 178 13.04 -30.62 7.24
N SER A 179 13.61 -29.42 7.36
CA SER A 179 15.05 -29.20 7.46
C SER A 179 15.35 -27.85 8.09
N ALA A 180 16.23 -27.84 9.09
CA ALA A 180 16.69 -26.61 9.76
C ALA A 180 17.67 -25.77 8.91
N THR A 181 18.20 -26.32 7.82
CA THR A 181 19.23 -25.66 6.99
C THR A 181 18.72 -25.20 5.64
N THR A 182 17.62 -25.79 5.16
CA THR A 182 17.08 -25.54 3.82
C THR A 182 15.60 -25.19 3.90
N PRO A 183 15.20 -24.00 3.41
CA PRO A 183 13.80 -23.59 3.43
C PRO A 183 12.96 -24.39 2.42
N SER A 184 11.68 -24.60 2.75
CA SER A 184 10.72 -25.28 1.88
C SER A 184 10.56 -24.58 0.53
N LYS A 185 10.86 -25.31 -0.56
CA LYS A 185 10.65 -24.86 -1.95
C LYS A 185 9.19 -24.50 -2.24
N TRP A 186 8.25 -25.18 -1.58
CA TRP A 186 6.82 -24.98 -1.77
C TRP A 186 6.37 -23.62 -1.26
N TRP A 187 6.92 -23.17 -0.12
CA TRP A 187 6.70 -21.82 0.39
C TRP A 187 7.42 -20.75 -0.47
N LEU A 188 8.69 -20.99 -0.81
CA LEU A 188 9.48 -20.04 -1.61
C LEU A 188 8.94 -19.83 -3.03
N SER A 189 8.16 -20.78 -3.58
CA SER A 189 7.52 -20.64 -4.90
C SER A 189 6.54 -19.45 -4.97
N PHE A 190 6.04 -18.97 -3.84
CA PHE A 190 5.11 -17.84 -3.75
C PHE A 190 5.80 -16.47 -3.66
N THR A 191 7.13 -16.40 -3.52
CA THR A 191 7.90 -15.13 -3.39
C THR A 191 7.65 -14.11 -4.51
N LYS A 192 7.39 -14.58 -5.73
CA LYS A 192 7.13 -13.71 -6.90
C LYS A 192 5.66 -13.35 -7.08
N ARG A 193 4.76 -13.96 -6.31
CA ARG A 193 3.32 -13.70 -6.38
C ARG A 193 2.98 -12.53 -5.48
N LYS A 194 2.00 -11.72 -5.89
CA LYS A 194 1.58 -10.53 -5.17
C LYS A 194 0.08 -10.57 -4.97
N PHE A 195 -0.35 -10.76 -3.73
CA PHE A 195 -1.74 -10.62 -3.35
C PHE A 195 -2.23 -9.20 -3.68
N MET A 196 -3.34 -9.09 -4.41
CA MET A 196 -3.90 -7.81 -4.89
C MET A 196 -2.94 -6.94 -5.73
N GLY A 197 -1.81 -7.49 -6.20
CA GLY A 197 -0.75 -6.71 -6.83
C GLY A 197 -0.01 -5.75 -5.89
N LYS A 198 -0.22 -5.86 -4.57
CA LYS A 198 0.35 -4.96 -3.54
C LYS A 198 1.56 -5.59 -2.85
N ASN A 199 2.43 -4.76 -2.29
CA ASN A 199 3.55 -5.16 -1.43
C ASN A 199 3.89 -4.05 -0.43
N PHE A 200 4.44 -4.42 0.74
CA PHE A 200 4.99 -3.46 1.69
C PHE A 200 6.34 -2.87 1.25
N SER A 201 6.94 -3.39 0.17
CA SER A 201 8.32 -3.13 -0.26
C SER A 201 8.67 -1.70 -0.70
N ASN A 202 7.79 -0.71 -0.53
CA ASN A 202 8.20 0.70 -0.62
C ASN A 202 9.06 1.13 0.59
N ILE A 203 9.00 0.37 1.69
CA ILE A 203 9.75 0.66 2.93
C ILE A 203 11.23 0.28 2.80
N VAL A 204 11.61 -0.79 2.09
CA VAL A 204 13.03 -1.22 1.99
C VAL A 204 13.90 -0.18 1.27
N VAL A 205 13.36 0.49 0.26
CA VAL A 205 14.07 1.58 -0.44
C VAL A 205 14.21 2.79 0.49
N VAL A 206 13.14 3.20 1.15
CA VAL A 206 13.18 4.35 2.07
C VAL A 206 14.08 4.08 3.28
N LEU A 207 14.01 2.91 3.90
CA LEU A 207 14.87 2.51 5.02
C LEU A 207 16.33 2.31 4.59
N GLY A 208 16.58 1.71 3.42
CA GLY A 208 17.93 1.62 2.86
C GLY A 208 18.54 3.01 2.64
N LEU A 209 17.75 3.94 2.10
CA LEU A 209 18.15 5.34 1.93
C LEU A 209 18.30 6.09 3.25
N MET A 210 17.46 5.83 4.26
CA MET A 210 17.61 6.42 5.60
C MET A 210 18.87 5.92 6.32
N GLN A 211 19.20 4.64 6.20
CA GLN A 211 20.44 4.09 6.79
C GLN A 211 21.68 4.59 6.04
N LEU A 212 21.58 4.75 4.71
CA LEU A 212 22.64 5.37 3.92
C LEU A 212 22.81 6.85 4.29
N ALA A 213 21.72 7.59 4.43
CA ALA A 213 21.72 8.99 4.85
C ALA A 213 22.42 9.17 6.21
N LYS A 214 22.14 8.31 7.20
CA LYS A 214 22.83 8.36 8.51
C LYS A 214 24.34 8.15 8.44
N LYS A 215 24.85 7.48 7.39
CA LYS A 215 26.28 7.23 7.18
C LYS A 215 26.96 8.29 6.30
N ILE A 216 26.19 9.23 5.74
CA ILE A 216 26.72 10.29 4.90
C ILE A 216 27.04 11.50 5.79
N PRO A 217 28.29 12.00 5.79
CA PRO A 217 28.66 13.17 6.58
C PRO A 217 28.15 14.43 5.87
N PHE A 218 26.89 14.80 6.12
CA PHE A 218 26.27 15.99 5.52
C PHE A 218 26.89 17.32 5.96
N ASP A 219 27.69 17.29 7.03
CA ASP A 219 28.46 18.45 7.51
C ASP A 219 29.70 18.71 6.64
N ASP A 220 30.15 17.74 5.83
CA ASP A 220 31.21 17.95 4.84
C ASP A 220 30.66 18.80 3.67
N PRO A 221 31.24 19.99 3.41
CA PRO A 221 30.82 20.86 2.32
C PRO A 221 30.81 20.17 0.94
N ASN A 222 31.77 19.30 0.67
CA ASN A 222 31.88 18.61 -0.63
C ASN A 222 30.74 17.61 -0.82
N VAL A 223 30.43 16.85 0.23
CA VAL A 223 29.31 15.89 0.23
C VAL A 223 27.99 16.61 0.08
N LEU A 224 27.81 17.73 0.79
CA LEU A 224 26.62 18.56 0.71
C LEU A 224 26.40 19.10 -0.71
N TRP A 225 27.46 19.60 -1.37
CA TRP A 225 27.39 20.02 -2.77
C TRP A 225 27.08 18.86 -3.72
N GLY A 226 27.64 17.67 -3.47
CA GLY A 226 27.33 16.45 -4.21
C GLY A 226 25.85 16.08 -4.14
N VAL A 227 25.26 16.07 -2.94
CA VAL A 227 23.82 15.75 -2.75
C VAL A 227 22.93 16.81 -3.38
N ARG A 228 23.30 18.10 -3.30
CA ARG A 228 22.60 19.18 -4.02
C ARG A 228 22.66 19.00 -5.53
N GLY A 229 23.83 18.65 -6.07
CA GLY A 229 24.00 18.34 -7.49
C GLY A 229 23.14 17.16 -7.93
N LEU A 230 23.11 16.08 -7.15
CA LEU A 230 22.26 14.91 -7.38
C LEU A 230 20.77 15.30 -7.38
N TYR A 231 20.33 16.11 -6.43
CA TYR A 231 18.96 16.60 -6.38
C TYR A 231 18.60 17.43 -7.61
N ILE A 232 19.45 18.36 -8.03
CA ILE A 232 19.23 19.16 -9.24
C ILE A 232 19.14 18.26 -10.48
N LEU A 233 20.10 17.34 -10.64
CA LEU A 233 20.12 16.39 -11.75
C LEU A 233 18.85 15.53 -11.79
N SER A 234 18.41 15.01 -10.64
CA SER A 234 17.17 14.22 -10.56
C SER A 234 15.94 14.99 -11.03
N ASN A 235 15.83 16.28 -10.65
CA ASN A 235 14.73 17.14 -11.08
C ASN A 235 14.81 17.44 -12.58
N LEU A 236 16.00 17.69 -13.12
CA LEU A 236 16.19 17.88 -14.56
C LEU A 236 15.75 16.64 -15.36
N VAL A 237 16.07 15.44 -14.87
CA VAL A 237 15.63 14.18 -15.50
C VAL A 237 14.10 14.05 -15.44
N ILE A 238 13.47 14.33 -14.29
CA ILE A 238 12.00 14.31 -14.15
C ILE A 238 11.34 15.28 -15.14
N PHE A 239 11.82 16.53 -15.19
CA PHE A 239 11.29 17.52 -16.14
C PHE A 239 11.51 17.10 -17.60
N GLY A 240 12.68 16.55 -17.92
CA GLY A 240 12.99 16.02 -19.25
C GLY A 240 12.02 14.90 -19.67
N LEU A 241 11.72 13.98 -18.75
CA LEU A 241 10.70 12.94 -18.96
C LEU A 241 9.32 13.54 -19.22
N TYR A 242 8.90 14.52 -18.42
CA TYR A 242 7.58 15.16 -18.59
C TYR A 242 7.47 15.93 -19.91
N VAL A 243 8.54 16.62 -20.32
CA VAL A 243 8.58 17.30 -21.62
C VAL A 243 8.44 16.28 -22.75
N TYR A 244 9.19 15.17 -22.69
CA TYR A 244 9.13 14.12 -23.70
C TYR A 244 7.75 13.45 -23.75
N VAL A 245 7.15 13.13 -22.59
CA VAL A 245 5.77 12.61 -22.51
C VAL A 245 4.79 13.59 -23.15
N GLY A 246 4.90 14.89 -22.86
CA GLY A 246 4.05 15.92 -23.47
C GLY A 246 4.18 15.98 -24.99
N GLN A 247 5.38 15.80 -25.53
CA GLN A 247 5.61 15.70 -26.97
C GLN A 247 4.95 14.45 -27.57
N GLN A 248 5.03 13.29 -26.90
CA GLN A 248 4.39 12.06 -27.36
C GLN A 248 2.86 12.14 -27.35
N ILE A 249 2.26 12.73 -26.30
CA ILE A 249 0.80 12.95 -26.22
C ILE A 249 0.35 13.79 -27.42
N LYS A 250 1.00 14.94 -27.66
CA LYS A 250 0.67 15.84 -28.77
C LYS A 250 0.90 15.20 -30.14
N LYS A 251 1.95 14.40 -30.28
CA LYS A 251 2.25 13.68 -31.53
C LYS A 251 1.21 12.60 -31.82
N LYS A 252 0.77 11.86 -30.80
CA LYS A 252 -0.23 10.79 -30.95
C LYS A 252 -1.64 11.36 -31.16
N ASN A 253 -1.95 12.49 -30.52
CA ASN A 253 -3.22 13.21 -30.59
C ASN A 253 -4.45 12.28 -30.60
N ASP A 254 -4.54 11.41 -29.60
CA ASP A 254 -5.57 10.38 -29.51
C ASP A 254 -6.93 11.00 -29.14
N MET A 255 -7.80 11.14 -30.14
CA MET A 255 -9.13 11.76 -30.02
C MET A 255 -10.22 10.78 -29.57
N THR A 256 -9.86 9.56 -29.16
CA THR A 256 -10.83 8.59 -28.63
C THR A 256 -11.54 9.19 -27.42
N THR A 257 -12.87 9.19 -27.44
CA THR A 257 -13.69 9.76 -26.37
C THR A 257 -13.57 8.94 -25.10
N LEU A 258 -13.34 9.63 -23.98
CA LEU A 258 -13.27 9.09 -22.63
C LEU A 258 -14.35 9.78 -21.79
N LYS A 259 -15.29 8.99 -21.28
CA LYS A 259 -16.32 9.44 -20.33
C LYS A 259 -16.07 8.85 -18.96
N TYR A 260 -16.05 9.69 -17.95
CA TYR A 260 -15.88 9.24 -16.56
C TYR A 260 -16.49 10.25 -15.59
N VAL A 261 -16.76 9.80 -14.37
CA VAL A 261 -17.30 10.63 -13.30
C VAL A 261 -16.18 10.93 -12.32
N GLU A 262 -15.87 12.22 -12.14
CA GLU A 262 -15.00 12.69 -11.09
C GLU A 262 -15.78 12.78 -9.78
N PRO A 263 -15.28 12.16 -8.71
CA PRO A 263 -15.91 12.26 -7.40
C PRO A 263 -15.73 13.67 -6.84
N ALA A 264 -16.75 14.15 -6.15
CA ALA A 264 -16.71 15.42 -5.45
C ALA A 264 -15.52 15.48 -4.48
N ALA A 265 -14.91 16.66 -4.35
CA ALA A 265 -13.88 16.86 -3.35
C ALA A 265 -14.49 16.62 -1.95
N PRO A 266 -13.82 15.86 -1.07
CA PRO A 266 -14.31 15.69 0.29
C PRO A 266 -14.48 17.08 0.92
N LEU A 267 -15.69 17.36 1.44
CA LEU A 267 -16.08 18.64 2.07
C LEU A 267 -16.50 19.80 1.14
N SER A 268 -16.53 19.65 -0.20
CA SER A 268 -16.98 20.75 -1.06
C SER A 268 -18.50 20.87 -1.20
N GLY A 269 -19.26 19.81 -0.87
CA GLY A 269 -20.71 19.76 -1.09
C GLY A 269 -21.11 19.74 -2.57
N GLU A 270 -20.14 19.67 -3.48
CA GLU A 270 -20.37 19.63 -4.93
C GLU A 270 -20.84 18.23 -5.36
N GLU A 271 -21.62 18.17 -6.43
CA GLU A 271 -22.03 16.88 -7.00
C GLU A 271 -20.92 16.25 -7.85
N PRO A 272 -20.89 14.91 -7.99
CA PRO A 272 -19.96 14.22 -8.88
C PRO A 272 -20.06 14.76 -10.30
N LYS A 273 -18.92 15.14 -10.89
CA LYS A 273 -18.90 15.80 -12.20
C LYS A 273 -18.71 14.77 -13.31
N LEU A 274 -19.67 14.68 -14.22
CA LEU A 274 -19.48 13.93 -15.47
C LEU A 274 -18.47 14.67 -16.36
N VAL A 275 -17.36 14.02 -16.65
CA VAL A 275 -16.33 14.51 -17.55
C VAL A 275 -16.37 13.71 -18.84
N THR A 276 -16.64 14.42 -19.94
CA THR A 276 -16.44 13.90 -21.30
C THR A 276 -15.21 14.59 -21.89
N THR A 277 -14.19 13.82 -22.21
CA THR A 277 -12.93 14.33 -22.75
C THR A 277 -12.37 13.37 -23.81
N THR A 278 -11.19 13.65 -24.33
CA THR A 278 -10.43 12.74 -25.20
C THR A 278 -9.26 12.15 -24.42
N ILE A 279 -8.73 10.99 -24.88
CA ILE A 279 -7.53 10.40 -24.28
C ILE A 279 -6.37 11.41 -24.26
N SER A 280 -6.17 12.15 -25.35
CA SER A 280 -5.14 13.19 -25.46
C SER A 280 -5.29 14.26 -24.38
N GLN A 281 -6.47 14.85 -24.24
CA GLN A 281 -6.74 15.90 -23.25
C GLN A 281 -6.67 15.39 -21.80
N TYR A 282 -7.11 14.15 -21.55
CA TYR A 282 -6.99 13.51 -20.25
C TYR A 282 -5.51 13.38 -19.85
N ASP A 283 -4.68 12.84 -20.73
CA ASP A 283 -3.25 12.67 -20.47
C ASP A 283 -2.53 14.00 -20.29
N GLU A 284 -2.88 15.04 -21.06
CA GLU A 284 -2.35 16.39 -20.85
C GLU A 284 -2.71 16.94 -19.46
N THR A 285 -3.93 16.69 -18.99
CA THR A 285 -4.39 17.13 -17.67
C THR A 285 -3.63 16.40 -16.55
N GLN A 286 -3.44 15.09 -16.69
CA GLN A 286 -2.61 14.31 -15.77
C GLN A 286 -1.16 14.80 -15.75
N LEU A 287 -0.58 15.10 -16.92
CA LEU A 287 0.77 15.63 -17.03
C LEU A 287 0.91 16.99 -16.34
N LYS A 288 -0.05 17.91 -16.53
CA LYS A 288 -0.08 19.21 -15.83
C LYS A 288 -0.14 19.04 -14.32
N SER A 289 -0.91 18.07 -13.82
CA SER A 289 -0.96 17.73 -12.40
C SER A 289 0.41 17.29 -11.86
N LEU A 290 1.13 16.43 -12.61
CA LEU A 290 2.49 16.01 -12.26
C LEU A 290 3.48 17.19 -12.23
N TYR A 291 3.42 18.10 -13.20
CA TYR A 291 4.23 19.33 -13.17
C TYR A 291 3.95 20.17 -11.92
N LYS A 292 2.67 20.39 -11.60
CA LYS A 292 2.27 21.16 -10.42
C LYS A 292 2.79 20.52 -9.13
N SER A 293 2.59 19.21 -8.98
CA SER A 293 3.07 18.45 -7.82
C SER A 293 4.59 18.53 -7.68
N GLN A 294 5.33 18.40 -8.78
CA GLN A 294 6.80 18.50 -8.77
C GLN A 294 7.26 19.89 -8.31
N LEU A 295 6.68 20.95 -8.86
CA LEU A 295 7.02 22.33 -8.49
C LEU A 295 6.68 22.63 -7.03
N THR A 296 5.53 22.18 -6.54
CA THR A 296 5.16 22.32 -5.13
C THR A 296 6.13 21.57 -4.22
N GLY A 297 6.51 20.33 -4.57
CA GLY A 297 7.50 19.55 -3.84
C GLY A 297 8.87 20.24 -3.81
N MET A 298 9.33 20.76 -4.95
CA MET A 298 10.58 21.52 -5.04
C MET A 298 10.57 22.79 -4.20
N ALA A 299 9.46 23.52 -4.16
CA ALA A 299 9.32 24.71 -3.34
C ALA A 299 9.41 24.35 -1.84
N MET A 300 8.74 23.26 -1.42
CA MET A 300 8.78 22.79 -0.04
C MET A 300 10.17 22.33 0.38
N VAL A 301 10.84 21.51 -0.45
CA VAL A 301 12.22 21.05 -0.19
C VAL A 301 13.19 22.22 -0.23
N GLY A 302 13.02 23.15 -1.16
CA GLY A 302 13.81 24.38 -1.23
C GLY A 302 13.69 25.20 0.04
N PHE A 303 12.48 25.40 0.55
CA PHE A 303 12.25 26.07 1.83
C PHE A 303 12.92 25.33 3.00
N MET A 304 12.67 24.02 3.15
CA MET A 304 13.26 23.23 4.25
C MET A 304 14.79 23.23 4.21
N HIS A 305 15.38 23.15 3.02
CA HIS A 305 16.84 23.06 2.87
C HIS A 305 17.53 24.42 2.97
N LEU A 306 17.00 25.45 2.30
CA LEU A 306 17.64 26.77 2.25
C LEU A 306 17.36 27.59 3.52
N TYR A 307 16.11 27.57 4.01
CA TYR A 307 15.66 28.35 5.15
C TYR A 307 15.86 27.58 6.47
N LEU A 308 15.31 26.36 6.59
CA LEU A 308 15.38 25.56 7.83
C LEU A 308 16.68 24.77 8.01
N LYS A 309 17.61 24.86 7.04
CA LYS A 309 18.88 24.11 7.04
C LYS A 309 18.71 22.59 7.21
N TYR A 310 17.56 22.05 6.80
CA TYR A 310 17.25 20.65 6.99
C TYR A 310 17.67 19.83 5.76
N THR A 311 18.84 19.21 5.85
CA THR A 311 19.52 18.56 4.73
C THR A 311 19.10 17.10 4.52
N ASN A 312 18.73 16.38 5.58
CA ASN A 312 18.46 14.93 5.52
C ASN A 312 17.42 14.53 4.45
N PRO A 313 16.32 15.27 4.23
CA PRO A 313 15.35 14.92 3.20
C PRO A 313 15.90 15.04 1.78
N LEU A 314 16.96 15.82 1.54
CA LEU A 314 17.44 16.15 0.18
C LEU A 314 17.88 14.91 -0.60
N LEU A 315 18.52 13.94 0.07
CA LEU A 315 18.92 12.68 -0.53
C LEU A 315 17.73 11.78 -0.88
N ILE A 316 16.72 11.73 -0.01
CA ILE A 316 15.51 10.92 -0.26
C ILE A 316 14.71 11.55 -1.41
N GLN A 317 14.62 12.88 -1.41
CA GLN A 317 13.90 13.68 -2.42
C GLN A 317 14.59 13.70 -3.78
N SER A 318 15.86 13.30 -3.89
CA SER A 318 16.52 13.12 -5.19
C SER A 318 16.25 11.74 -5.82
N ILE A 319 15.74 10.77 -5.04
CA ILE A 319 15.60 9.38 -5.49
C ILE A 319 14.14 8.97 -5.61
N VAL A 320 13.33 9.21 -4.57
CA VAL A 320 11.94 8.73 -4.53
C VAL A 320 11.07 9.37 -5.62
N PRO A 321 11.08 10.71 -5.82
CA PRO A 321 10.33 11.32 -6.91
C PRO A 321 10.79 10.86 -8.29
N LEU A 322 12.10 10.66 -8.49
CA LEU A 322 12.65 10.18 -9.76
C LEU A 322 12.16 8.75 -10.08
N LYS A 323 12.22 7.85 -9.09
CA LYS A 323 11.66 6.50 -9.21
C LYS A 323 10.16 6.56 -9.51
N GLY A 324 9.41 7.40 -8.80
CA GLY A 324 7.97 7.59 -9.01
C GLY A 324 7.64 8.11 -10.42
N ALA A 325 8.43 9.06 -10.92
CA ALA A 325 8.27 9.60 -12.27
C ALA A 325 8.51 8.51 -13.33
N LEU A 326 9.59 7.73 -13.18
CA LEU A 326 9.87 6.59 -14.06
C LEU A 326 8.70 5.60 -14.04
N GLU A 327 8.27 5.16 -12.85
CA GLU A 327 7.19 4.17 -12.70
C GLU A 327 5.78 4.73 -12.97
N GLY A 328 5.64 6.01 -13.34
CA GLY A 328 4.36 6.68 -13.56
C GLY A 328 3.61 6.14 -14.78
N ASN A 329 2.27 6.17 -14.73
CA ASN A 329 1.42 5.60 -15.79
C ASN A 329 1.67 6.26 -17.16
N LEU A 330 1.86 7.58 -17.20
CA LEU A 330 2.17 8.30 -18.44
C LEU A 330 3.52 7.88 -19.02
N VAL A 331 4.54 7.71 -18.19
CA VAL A 331 5.88 7.28 -18.64
C VAL A 331 5.84 5.84 -19.14
N LYS A 332 5.15 4.94 -18.42
CA LYS A 332 4.92 3.56 -18.87
C LYS A 332 4.31 3.48 -20.27
N ILE A 333 3.29 4.29 -20.55
CA ILE A 333 2.58 4.24 -21.82
C ILE A 333 3.36 4.94 -22.94
N HIS A 334 3.82 6.17 -22.70
CA HIS A 334 4.38 7.02 -23.75
C HIS A 334 5.89 6.92 -23.93
N VAL A 335 6.63 6.46 -22.91
CA VAL A 335 8.08 6.26 -22.97
C VAL A 335 8.45 4.80 -23.12
N TRP A 336 7.80 3.92 -22.37
CA TRP A 336 8.10 2.48 -22.41
C TRP A 336 7.17 1.67 -23.33
N GLY A 337 6.20 2.32 -23.98
CA GLY A 337 5.31 1.68 -24.95
C GLY A 337 4.39 0.61 -24.36
N GLN A 338 4.14 0.62 -23.05
CA GLN A 338 3.25 -0.36 -22.43
C GLN A 338 1.80 -0.14 -22.88
N ALA A 339 1.10 -1.23 -23.16
CA ALA A 339 -0.29 -1.17 -23.57
C ALA A 339 -1.17 -0.57 -22.46
N ALA A 340 -2.09 0.33 -22.83
CA ALA A 340 -3.04 0.96 -21.92
C ALA A 340 -4.20 0.01 -21.52
N ALA A 341 -3.83 -1.15 -20.98
CA ALA A 341 -4.73 -2.21 -20.55
C ALA A 341 -4.48 -2.57 -19.08
N GLY A 342 -5.46 -3.23 -18.44
CA GLY A 342 -5.39 -3.55 -17.01
C GLY A 342 -5.21 -2.28 -16.17
N ASP A 343 -4.16 -2.24 -15.34
CA ASP A 343 -3.87 -1.12 -14.43
C ASP A 343 -3.48 0.18 -15.15
N LEU A 344 -3.11 0.12 -16.44
CA LEU A 344 -2.80 1.27 -17.27
C LEU A 344 -3.99 1.77 -18.08
N LYS A 345 -5.15 1.12 -17.97
CA LYS A 345 -6.38 1.56 -18.63
C LYS A 345 -6.85 2.87 -18.01
N ARG A 346 -7.12 3.87 -18.87
CA ARG A 346 -7.69 5.16 -18.48
C ARG A 346 -9.19 5.03 -18.21
N PRO A 347 -9.78 5.88 -17.34
CA PRO A 347 -9.12 6.86 -16.48
C PRO A 347 -8.42 6.18 -15.29
N TRP A 348 -7.32 6.77 -14.83
CA TRP A 348 -6.66 6.36 -13.58
C TRP A 348 -7.36 6.97 -12.37
N LYS A 349 -7.19 6.33 -11.21
CA LYS A 349 -7.65 6.88 -9.93
C LYS A 349 -6.87 8.16 -9.61
N THR A 350 -7.59 9.22 -9.25
CA THR A 350 -6.99 10.52 -8.92
C THR A 350 -6.25 10.39 -7.57
N ALA A 351 -4.95 10.69 -7.55
CA ALA A 351 -4.23 10.86 -6.29
C ALA A 351 -4.67 12.21 -5.68
N GLY A 352 -5.15 12.20 -4.44
CA GLY A 352 -5.57 13.44 -3.78
C GLY A 352 -4.39 14.27 -3.32
N PHE A 353 -4.67 15.51 -2.92
CA PHE A 353 -3.67 16.45 -2.42
C PHE A 353 -2.99 15.89 -1.16
N MET A 354 -1.66 16.03 -1.05
CA MET A 354 -0.87 15.59 0.12
C MET A 354 -1.01 14.10 0.49
N GLY A 355 -1.28 13.22 -0.49
CA GLY A 355 -1.39 11.78 -0.24
C GLY A 355 -2.73 11.34 0.36
N ALA A 356 -3.69 12.26 0.50
CA ALA A 356 -5.08 11.89 0.71
C ALA A 356 -5.60 11.09 -0.50
N ALA A 357 -6.39 10.04 -0.27
CA ALA A 357 -7.04 9.35 -1.37
C ALA A 357 -8.04 10.31 -2.03
N GLY A 358 -7.83 10.62 -3.31
CA GLY A 358 -8.90 11.17 -4.13
C GLY A 358 -9.99 10.11 -4.28
N GLY A 359 -11.25 10.52 -4.36
CA GLY A 359 -12.35 9.58 -4.54
C GLY A 359 -12.14 8.70 -5.79
N GLU A 360 -12.87 7.59 -5.87
CA GLU A 360 -12.79 6.67 -7.00
C GLU A 360 -13.43 7.27 -8.27
N THR A 361 -12.64 7.41 -9.35
CA THR A 361 -13.14 7.78 -10.68
C THR A 361 -13.91 6.62 -11.29
N LYS A 362 -15.22 6.81 -11.54
CA LYS A 362 -16.08 5.78 -12.11
C LYS A 362 -16.18 5.93 -13.63
N SER A 363 -15.99 4.83 -14.37
CA SER A 363 -16.07 4.81 -15.84
C SER A 363 -16.94 3.68 -16.38
N ASP A 364 -17.63 2.93 -15.51
CA ASP A 364 -18.55 1.90 -15.94
C ASP A 364 -19.83 2.50 -16.54
N ARG A 365 -20.41 1.76 -17.50
CA ARG A 365 -21.57 2.20 -18.26
C ARG A 365 -22.74 2.61 -17.36
N LYS A 366 -22.98 1.90 -16.25
CA LYS A 366 -24.09 2.20 -15.34
C LYS A 366 -23.86 3.52 -14.60
N SER A 367 -22.67 3.74 -14.06
CA SER A 367 -22.33 5.00 -13.37
C SER A 367 -22.35 6.20 -14.32
N VAL A 368 -21.86 6.04 -15.54
CA VAL A 368 -21.89 7.09 -16.57
C VAL A 368 -23.33 7.39 -17.00
N GLU A 369 -24.15 6.37 -17.28
CA GLU A 369 -25.57 6.57 -17.64
C GLU A 369 -26.39 7.17 -16.49
N GLN A 370 -26.09 6.81 -15.24
CA GLN A 370 -26.75 7.37 -14.06
C GLN A 370 -26.38 8.85 -13.86
N ALA A 371 -25.10 9.19 -14.00
CA ALA A 371 -24.65 10.59 -13.97
C ALA A 371 -25.22 11.40 -15.15
N GLU A 372 -25.30 10.83 -16.35
CA GLU A 372 -25.96 11.46 -17.50
C GLU A 372 -27.46 11.70 -17.24
N LYS A 373 -28.17 10.77 -16.58
CA LYS A 373 -29.57 10.94 -16.19
C LYS A 373 -29.76 12.01 -15.11
N GLN A 374 -28.87 12.07 -14.12
CA GLN A 374 -28.89 13.12 -13.09
C GLN A 374 -28.60 14.49 -13.69
N TYR A 375 -27.62 14.59 -14.59
CA TYR A 375 -27.32 15.81 -15.32
C TYR A 375 -28.48 16.29 -16.20
N ARG A 376 -29.13 15.37 -16.93
CA ARG A 376 -30.33 15.67 -17.73
C ARG A 376 -31.57 15.99 -16.89
N GLY A 377 -31.70 15.42 -15.69
CA GLY A 377 -32.79 15.70 -14.77
C GLY A 377 -32.67 17.04 -14.02
N GLY A 378 -31.46 17.59 -13.93
CA GLY A 378 -31.19 18.93 -13.41
C GLY A 378 -31.36 20.05 -14.45
N ALA A 379 -31.25 19.73 -15.74
CA ALA A 379 -31.65 20.61 -16.83
C ALA A 379 -33.18 20.59 -16.98
N LYS A 380 -33.90 21.23 -16.04
CA LYS A 380 -35.24 21.72 -16.37
C LYS A 380 -35.09 22.69 -17.54
N GLU A 381 -35.91 22.49 -18.56
CA GLU A 381 -36.17 23.49 -19.60
C GLU A 381 -36.61 24.78 -18.91
N GLU A 382 -35.73 25.78 -18.88
CA GLU A 382 -36.05 27.21 -18.86
C GLU A 382 -35.02 27.97 -19.69
#